data_AF-A0AAP9J0X5-F1
#
_entry.id   AF-A0AAP9J0X5-F1
#
_cell.length_a   1.000
_cell.length_b   1.000
_cell.length_c   1.000
_cell.angle_alpha   90.00
_cell.angle_beta   90.00
_cell.angle_gamma   90.00
#
_symmetry.space_group_name_H-M   'P 1'
#
loop_
_entity.id
_entity.type
_entity.pdbx_description
1 polymer ?
#
loop_
_entity_poly.entity_id
_entity_poly.type
_entity_poly.pdbx_seq_one_letter_code
_entity_poly.pdbx_strand_id
1 'polypeptide(L)'
;MKKTVLALISVILLLTACTSPSSPGKEGKKVTVQTVLQVMEETAPPPLTKETMEHNSAIPLFLWLRDAETWTNGVLRYSQRLTLSEEDKTAFLTALGRYYSEEQAKRLFDSYFEAGPGGNYSFKEQESFGVLSSIHFGLKLSKTEADRRYRIHISGQYSDSLEELIEVQVEETVTILADKLLIDQVEAVRP
;
A
#
# COMPACT_ATOMS: atom_id res chain seq x y z
N MET A 1 -86.65 -6.43 41.13
CA MET A 1 -86.86 -5.08 40.55
C MET A 1 -85.55 -4.60 39.93
N LYS A 2 -85.63 -4.15 38.66
CA LYS A 2 -84.85 -3.09 37.99
C LYS A 2 -83.30 -3.11 38.14
N LYS A 3 -82.57 -3.36 37.04
CA LYS A 3 -81.90 -2.35 36.15
C LYS A 3 -80.68 -1.72 36.87
N THR A 4 -79.48 -1.51 36.34
CA THR A 4 -79.01 -1.01 35.02
C THR A 4 -77.47 -1.01 35.14
N VAL A 5 -76.69 -1.56 34.19
CA VAL A 5 -75.92 -0.86 33.12
C VAL A 5 -74.88 0.17 33.60
N LEU A 6 -73.62 -0.05 33.21
CA LEU A 6 -72.63 0.85 32.55
C LEU A 6 -71.24 0.23 32.80
N ALA A 7 -70.49 -0.36 31.87
CA ALA A 7 -70.07 0.04 30.52
C ALA A 7 -69.29 1.37 30.50
N LEU A 8 -67.96 1.26 30.59
CA LEU A 8 -66.97 2.27 30.14
C LEU A 8 -65.93 1.48 29.32
N ILE A 9 -66.02 1.41 27.98
CA ILE A 9 -65.57 2.41 26.98
C ILE A 9 -64.03 2.52 27.03
N SER A 10 -63.34 1.69 26.25
CA SER A 10 -62.64 2.05 24.98
C SER A 10 -61.13 2.13 25.24
N VAL A 11 -60.23 1.61 24.41
CA VAL A 11 -60.09 1.85 22.97
C VAL A 11 -59.51 0.64 22.25
N ILE A 12 -60.07 0.43 21.07
CA ILE A 12 -59.71 -0.50 20.00
C ILE A 12 -58.44 0.01 19.29
N LEU A 13 -57.49 -0.87 18.98
CA LEU A 13 -56.98 -1.00 17.60
C LEU A 13 -56.19 -2.29 17.41
N LEU A 14 -56.86 -3.20 16.71
CA LEU A 14 -56.35 -4.43 16.13
C LEU A 14 -55.84 -4.13 14.72
N LEU A 15 -54.82 -4.91 14.32
CA LEU A 15 -54.36 -5.18 12.95
C LEU A 15 -53.50 -4.10 12.29
N THR A 16 -52.23 -4.45 12.06
CA THR A 16 -51.76 -4.77 10.70
C THR A 16 -50.36 -5.38 10.76
N ALA A 17 -50.21 -6.53 10.12
CA ALA A 17 -48.92 -7.06 9.73
C ALA A 17 -48.28 -6.07 8.75
N CYS A 18 -47.33 -5.28 9.23
CA CYS A 18 -46.38 -4.61 8.36
C CYS A 18 -45.23 -5.59 8.14
N THR A 19 -45.32 -6.31 7.01
CA THR A 19 -44.14 -6.75 6.27
C THR A 19 -43.13 -5.59 6.28
N SER A 20 -42.03 -5.78 6.98
CA SER A 20 -40.91 -4.85 6.88
C SER A 20 -40.50 -4.81 5.42
N PRO A 21 -40.46 -3.65 4.76
CA PRO A 21 -39.86 -3.57 3.44
C PRO A 21 -38.41 -4.03 3.62
N SER A 22 -38.02 -5.03 2.83
CA SER A 22 -36.62 -5.34 2.59
C SER A 22 -35.96 -4.03 2.15
N SER A 23 -35.32 -3.35 3.09
CA SER A 23 -34.39 -2.28 2.79
C SER A 23 -33.43 -2.87 1.76
N PRO A 24 -33.23 -2.24 0.59
CA PRO A 24 -32.17 -2.69 -0.30
C PRO A 24 -30.91 -2.59 0.55
N GLY A 25 -30.33 -3.75 0.87
CA GLY A 25 -29.09 -3.82 1.60
C GLY A 25 -28.16 -2.82 0.94
N LYS A 26 -27.54 -1.95 1.74
CA LYS A 26 -26.40 -1.17 1.26
C LYS A 26 -25.43 -2.22 0.71
N GLU A 27 -25.42 -2.42 -0.61
CA GLU A 27 -24.34 -3.12 -1.28
C GLU A 27 -23.11 -2.33 -0.87
N GLY A 28 -22.34 -2.90 0.06
CA GLY A 28 -21.06 -2.35 0.44
C GLY A 28 -20.28 -2.19 -0.87
N LYS A 29 -19.89 -0.95 -1.18
CA LYS A 29 -19.16 -0.63 -2.41
C LYS A 29 -18.02 -1.63 -2.54
N LYS A 30 -18.07 -2.49 -3.57
CA LYS A 30 -17.05 -3.53 -3.79
C LYS A 30 -15.70 -2.81 -3.91
N VAL A 31 -14.76 -3.13 -3.02
CA VAL A 31 -13.42 -2.54 -3.04
C VAL A 31 -12.72 -3.06 -4.30
N THR A 32 -12.27 -2.13 -5.14
CA THR A 32 -11.50 -2.41 -6.37
C THR A 32 -10.07 -1.89 -6.25
N VAL A 33 -9.19 -2.26 -7.17
CA VAL A 33 -7.83 -1.67 -7.21
C VAL A 33 -7.88 -0.16 -7.38
N GLN A 34 -8.78 0.37 -8.21
CA GLN A 34 -8.95 1.81 -8.36
C GLN A 34 -9.34 2.48 -7.04
N THR A 35 -10.14 1.81 -6.21
CA THR A 35 -10.48 2.32 -4.87
C THR A 35 -9.24 2.33 -3.97
N VAL A 36 -8.43 1.28 -4.00
CA VAL A 36 -7.15 1.22 -3.26
C VAL A 36 -6.21 2.32 -3.73
N LEU A 37 -5.98 2.44 -5.04
CA LEU A 37 -5.08 3.45 -5.62
C LEU A 37 -5.55 4.87 -5.31
N GLN A 38 -6.86 5.13 -5.36
CA GLN A 38 -7.42 6.44 -5.01
C GLN A 38 -7.15 6.82 -3.55
N VAL A 39 -7.31 5.87 -2.62
CA VAL A 39 -7.01 6.12 -1.20
C VAL A 39 -5.51 6.26 -0.97
N MET A 40 -4.70 5.42 -1.62
CA MET A 40 -3.25 5.47 -1.49
C MET A 40 -2.64 6.74 -2.09
N GLU A 41 -3.29 7.35 -3.08
CA GLU A 41 -2.88 8.62 -3.67
C GLU A 41 -2.78 9.75 -2.62
N GLU A 42 -3.65 9.76 -1.61
CA GLU A 42 -3.65 10.77 -0.55
C GLU A 42 -2.38 10.73 0.32
N THR A 43 -1.68 9.58 0.30
CA THR A 43 -0.45 9.33 1.07
C THR A 43 0.78 9.17 0.18
N ALA A 44 0.64 9.42 -1.13
CA ALA A 44 1.70 9.23 -2.10
C ALA A 44 2.84 10.26 -1.85
N PRO A 45 4.11 9.82 -1.71
CA PRO A 45 5.22 10.75 -1.59
C PRO A 45 5.35 11.61 -2.87
N PRO A 46 5.89 12.84 -2.77
CA PRO A 46 6.14 13.65 -3.95
C PRO A 46 7.15 12.97 -4.88
N PRO A 47 7.17 13.27 -6.20
CA PRO A 47 8.20 12.78 -7.10
C PRO A 47 9.61 13.13 -6.62
N LEU A 48 10.60 12.27 -6.91
CA LEU A 48 11.99 12.57 -6.57
C LEU A 48 12.46 13.81 -7.33
N THR A 49 13.11 14.72 -6.60
CA THR A 49 13.65 15.95 -7.18
C THR A 49 15.18 15.89 -7.24
N LYS A 50 15.77 16.67 -8.15
CA LYS A 50 17.23 16.84 -8.20
C LYS A 50 17.78 17.38 -6.89
N GLU A 51 17.06 18.30 -6.25
CA GLU A 51 17.43 18.87 -4.95
C GLU A 51 17.55 17.77 -3.88
N THR A 52 16.54 16.90 -3.75
CA THR A 52 16.58 15.76 -2.83
C THR A 52 17.73 14.80 -3.16
N MET A 53 17.94 14.54 -4.46
CA MET A 53 19.00 13.64 -4.94
C MET A 53 20.40 14.16 -4.67
N GLU A 54 20.63 15.46 -4.86
CA GLU A 54 21.94 16.14 -4.80
C GLU A 54 22.24 16.71 -3.40
N HIS A 55 21.30 16.64 -2.46
CA HIS A 55 21.46 17.14 -1.11
C HIS A 55 22.68 16.54 -0.39
N ASN A 56 23.43 17.36 0.35
CA ASN A 56 24.67 16.96 1.02
C ASN A 56 24.44 16.06 2.25
N SER A 57 23.30 16.21 2.92
CA SER A 57 22.88 15.28 3.99
C SER A 57 22.23 14.04 3.37
N ALA A 58 22.54 12.87 3.94
CA ALA A 58 21.93 11.59 3.60
C ALA A 58 20.42 11.52 3.93
N ILE A 59 19.97 12.32 4.91
CA ILE A 59 18.63 12.17 5.51
C ILE A 59 17.50 12.41 4.49
N PRO A 60 17.47 13.49 3.69
CA PRO A 60 16.36 13.74 2.78
C PRO A 60 16.15 12.64 1.74
N LEU A 61 17.24 12.14 1.14
CA LEU A 61 17.17 11.05 0.16
C LEU A 61 16.72 9.74 0.82
N PHE A 62 17.24 9.42 2.01
CA PHE A 62 16.80 8.25 2.76
C PHE A 62 15.30 8.30 3.08
N LEU A 63 14.81 9.43 3.60
CA LEU A 63 13.39 9.58 3.93
C LEU A 63 12.51 9.43 2.70
N TRP A 64 12.89 10.04 1.57
CA TRP A 64 12.16 9.89 0.32
C TRP A 64 12.07 8.43 -0.14
N LEU A 65 13.20 7.70 -0.12
CA LEU A 65 13.26 6.29 -0.50
C LEU A 65 12.41 5.41 0.42
N ARG A 66 12.52 5.60 1.73
CA ARG A 66 11.73 4.89 2.74
C ARG A 66 10.23 5.15 2.55
N ASP A 67 9.84 6.39 2.26
CA ASP A 67 8.43 6.75 2.08
C ASP A 67 7.88 6.16 0.78
N ALA A 68 8.67 6.12 -0.31
CA ALA A 68 8.32 5.42 -1.55
C ALA A 68 8.16 3.90 -1.35
N GLU A 69 9.09 3.26 -0.63
CA GLU A 69 8.99 1.85 -0.24
C GLU A 69 7.73 1.59 0.60
N THR A 70 7.48 2.43 1.61
CA THR A 70 6.33 2.31 2.52
C THR A 70 5.01 2.42 1.76
N TRP A 71 4.91 3.41 0.88
CA TRP A 71 3.74 3.59 0.01
C TRP A 71 3.53 2.37 -0.89
N THR A 72 4.61 1.87 -1.50
CA THR A 72 4.57 0.68 -2.39
C THR A 72 4.07 -0.56 -1.64
N ASN A 73 4.61 -0.81 -0.45
CA ASN A 73 4.14 -1.88 0.43
C ASN A 73 2.67 -1.70 0.84
N GLY A 74 2.22 -0.45 1.07
CA GLY A 74 0.83 -0.13 1.33
C GLY A 74 -0.09 -0.54 0.16
N VAL A 75 0.25 -0.13 -1.06
CA VAL A 75 -0.49 -0.49 -2.27
C VAL A 75 -0.55 -2.01 -2.42
N LEU A 76 0.58 -2.70 -2.31
CA LEU A 76 0.66 -4.16 -2.39
C LEU A 76 -0.24 -4.83 -1.34
N ARG A 77 -0.11 -4.42 -0.06
CA ARG A 77 -0.85 -4.99 1.07
C ARG A 77 -2.35 -4.84 0.90
N TYR A 78 -2.84 -3.68 0.48
CA TYR A 78 -4.27 -3.47 0.30
C TYR A 78 -4.84 -4.20 -0.92
N SER A 79 -3.99 -4.53 -1.90
CA SER A 79 -4.37 -5.32 -3.06
C SER A 79 -4.32 -6.84 -2.85
N GLN A 80 -3.81 -7.33 -1.72
CA GLN A 80 -3.63 -8.78 -1.45
C GLN A 80 -4.91 -9.61 -1.56
N ARG A 81 -6.07 -9.02 -1.24
CA ARG A 81 -7.37 -9.73 -1.22
C ARG A 81 -8.17 -9.55 -2.51
N LEU A 82 -7.61 -8.89 -3.50
CA LEU A 82 -8.29 -8.57 -4.75
C LEU A 82 -7.86 -9.55 -5.86
N THR A 83 -8.79 -9.84 -6.76
CA THR A 83 -8.47 -10.41 -8.08
C THR A 83 -8.41 -9.25 -9.07
N LEU A 84 -7.29 -9.14 -9.77
CA LEU A 84 -6.98 -8.04 -10.65
C LEU A 84 -7.24 -8.44 -12.10
N SER A 85 -7.91 -7.58 -12.87
CA SER A 85 -7.98 -7.69 -14.33
C SER A 85 -6.71 -7.12 -15.00
N GLU A 86 -6.58 -7.28 -16.32
CA GLU A 86 -5.55 -6.57 -17.10
C GLU A 86 -5.66 -5.04 -16.99
N GLU A 87 -6.87 -4.50 -16.84
CA GLU A 87 -7.09 -3.08 -16.62
C GLU A 87 -6.55 -2.65 -15.24
N ASP A 88 -6.81 -3.45 -14.20
CA ASP A 88 -6.28 -3.21 -12.86
C ASP A 88 -4.75 -3.27 -12.83
N LYS A 89 -4.15 -4.25 -13.54
CA LYS A 89 -2.70 -4.33 -13.72
C LYS A 89 -2.15 -3.06 -14.38
N THR A 90 -2.80 -2.58 -15.44
CA THR A 90 -2.38 -1.35 -16.14
C THR A 90 -2.44 -0.14 -15.21
N ALA A 91 -3.51 -0.01 -14.41
CA ALA A 91 -3.63 1.05 -13.42
C ALA A 91 -2.57 0.95 -12.32
N PHE A 92 -2.26 -0.27 -11.87
CA PHE A 92 -1.22 -0.54 -10.87
C PHE A 92 0.16 -0.15 -11.38
N LEU A 93 0.53 -0.59 -12.59
CA LEU A 93 1.81 -0.25 -13.23
C LEU A 93 1.94 1.26 -13.48
N THR A 94 0.85 1.92 -13.88
CA THR A 94 0.83 3.38 -14.03
C THR A 94 1.10 4.09 -12.71
N ALA A 95 0.49 3.61 -11.61
CA ALA A 95 0.71 4.20 -10.28
C ALA A 95 2.17 3.99 -9.80
N LEU A 96 2.72 2.80 -9.99
CA LEU A 96 4.13 2.51 -9.70
C LEU A 96 5.10 3.35 -10.56
N GLY A 97 4.74 3.62 -11.82
CA GLY A 97 5.56 4.39 -12.77
C GLY A 97 5.89 5.82 -12.32
N ARG A 98 5.26 6.32 -11.24
CA ARG A 98 5.62 7.59 -10.60
C ARG A 98 6.96 7.53 -9.87
N TYR A 99 7.37 6.36 -9.42
CA TYR A 99 8.57 6.15 -8.60
C TYR A 99 9.55 5.18 -9.23
N TYR A 100 9.05 4.23 -10.04
CA TYR A 100 9.84 3.15 -10.62
C TYR A 100 9.94 3.28 -12.13
N SER A 101 11.04 2.80 -12.71
CA SER A 101 11.11 2.58 -14.15
C SER A 101 10.05 1.56 -14.58
N GLU A 102 9.67 1.57 -15.86
CA GLU A 102 8.68 0.63 -16.40
C GLU A 102 9.08 -0.83 -16.14
N GLU A 103 10.36 -1.15 -16.34
CA GLU A 103 10.89 -2.48 -16.05
C GLU A 103 10.77 -2.84 -14.58
N GLN A 104 11.16 -1.93 -13.67
CA GLN A 104 11.11 -2.20 -12.23
C GLN A 104 9.67 -2.30 -11.72
N ALA A 105 8.76 -1.44 -12.20
CA ALA A 105 7.33 -1.52 -11.89
C ALA A 105 6.74 -2.87 -12.30
N LYS A 106 7.11 -3.35 -13.50
CA LYS A 106 6.69 -4.67 -14.00
C LYS A 106 7.28 -5.80 -13.16
N ARG A 107 8.58 -5.76 -12.83
CA ARG A 107 9.22 -6.77 -11.96
C ARG A 107 8.57 -6.83 -10.58
N LEU A 108 8.24 -5.68 -10.01
CA LEU A 108 7.52 -5.59 -8.74
C LEU A 108 6.15 -6.25 -8.85
N PHE A 109 5.35 -5.87 -9.85
CA PHE A 109 4.03 -6.48 -10.07
C PHE A 109 4.12 -8.00 -10.23
N ASP A 110 5.01 -8.48 -11.12
CA ASP A 110 5.16 -9.91 -11.41
C ASP A 110 5.71 -10.73 -10.23
N SER A 111 6.36 -10.08 -9.26
CA SER A 111 6.80 -10.74 -8.02
C SER A 111 5.59 -11.05 -7.14
N TYR A 112 4.72 -10.06 -6.94
CA TYR A 112 3.60 -10.13 -6.01
C TYR A 112 2.31 -10.68 -6.62
N PHE A 113 2.20 -10.78 -7.93
CA PHE A 113 0.99 -11.25 -8.61
C PHE A 113 1.30 -12.35 -9.62
N GLU A 114 0.51 -13.42 -9.60
CA GLU A 114 0.55 -14.46 -10.62
C GLU A 114 -0.62 -14.35 -11.57
N ALA A 115 -0.37 -14.63 -12.84
CA ALA A 115 -1.42 -14.74 -13.85
C ALA A 115 -2.23 -16.02 -13.62
N GLY A 116 -3.53 -15.84 -13.44
CA GLY A 116 -4.53 -16.90 -13.39
C GLY A 116 -5.24 -17.10 -14.74
N PRO A 117 -6.18 -18.06 -14.80
CA PRO A 117 -6.97 -18.30 -15.99
C PRO A 117 -7.84 -17.07 -16.35
N GLY A 118 -7.98 -16.81 -17.64
CA GLY A 118 -8.85 -15.75 -18.15
C GLY A 118 -8.30 -14.32 -18.06
N GLY A 119 -6.99 -14.14 -17.89
CA GLY A 119 -6.35 -12.81 -17.87
C GLY A 119 -6.50 -12.07 -16.54
N ASN A 120 -6.83 -12.80 -15.47
CA ASN A 120 -6.87 -12.27 -14.12
C ASN A 120 -5.56 -12.52 -13.40
N TYR A 121 -5.29 -11.75 -12.35
CA TYR A 121 -4.12 -11.89 -11.49
C TYR A 121 -4.53 -12.04 -10.03
N SER A 122 -3.85 -12.92 -9.32
CA SER A 122 -4.01 -13.13 -7.88
C SER A 122 -2.71 -12.83 -7.15
N PHE A 123 -2.83 -12.32 -5.93
CA PHE A 123 -1.67 -12.05 -5.10
C PHE A 123 -0.96 -13.35 -4.70
N LYS A 124 0.37 -13.33 -4.76
CA LYS A 124 1.26 -14.39 -4.28
C LYS A 124 1.79 -14.00 -2.92
N GLU A 125 1.72 -14.90 -1.95
CA GLU A 125 2.32 -14.64 -0.65
C GLU A 125 3.81 -14.38 -0.81
N GLN A 126 4.23 -13.20 -0.37
CA GLN A 126 5.59 -12.72 -0.48
C GLN A 126 5.87 -11.75 0.67
N GLU A 127 7.13 -11.71 1.08
CA GLU A 127 7.62 -10.75 2.06
C GLU A 127 7.43 -9.29 1.58
N SER A 128 7.54 -8.33 2.50
CA SER A 128 7.52 -6.91 2.15
C SER A 128 8.62 -6.56 1.14
N PHE A 129 8.36 -5.55 0.32
CA PHE A 129 9.32 -5.01 -0.63
C PHE A 129 10.32 -4.11 0.10
N GLY A 130 11.61 -4.31 -0.15
CA GLY A 130 12.68 -3.53 0.48
C GLY A 130 12.81 -3.77 1.98
N VAL A 131 13.73 -3.05 2.61
CA VAL A 131 14.02 -3.13 4.05
C VAL A 131 14.26 -1.78 4.70
N LEU A 132 14.15 -0.66 3.98
CA LEU A 132 14.47 0.67 4.51
C LEU A 132 13.56 1.07 5.67
N SER A 133 12.31 0.63 5.65
CA SER A 133 11.35 0.84 6.73
C SER A 133 11.74 0.17 8.06
N SER A 134 12.66 -0.81 8.04
CA SER A 134 13.15 -1.47 9.26
C SER A 134 14.29 -0.71 9.95
N ILE A 135 14.98 0.22 9.26
CA ILE A 135 16.13 0.91 9.82
C ILE A 135 15.69 1.86 10.95
N HIS A 136 16.11 1.57 12.18
CA HIS A 136 15.85 2.40 13.36
C HIS A 136 17.08 3.23 13.76
N PHE A 137 18.28 2.67 13.59
CA PHE A 137 19.54 3.25 14.07
C PHE A 137 20.68 3.11 13.07
N GLY A 138 21.77 3.87 13.29
CA GLY A 138 23.04 3.66 12.59
C GLY A 138 23.01 3.93 11.08
N LEU A 139 22.09 4.78 10.60
CA LEU A 139 21.92 5.07 9.18
C LEU A 139 23.25 5.52 8.55
N LYS A 140 23.68 4.78 7.54
CA LYS A 140 24.74 5.19 6.60
C LYS A 140 24.16 5.12 5.19
N LEU A 141 24.47 6.14 4.41
CA LEU A 141 24.10 6.22 3.01
C LEU A 141 25.33 6.67 2.22
N SER A 142 25.66 5.91 1.18
CA SER A 142 26.66 6.31 0.20
C SER A 142 26.01 6.35 -1.18
N LYS A 143 26.47 7.29 -2.00
CA LYS A 143 25.94 7.54 -3.33
C LYS A 143 27.09 7.61 -4.31
N THR A 144 26.97 6.86 -5.39
CA THR A 144 27.90 6.90 -6.52
C THR A 144 27.11 7.12 -7.81
N GLU A 145 27.71 7.79 -8.78
CA GLU A 145 27.11 8.00 -10.10
C GLU A 145 28.01 7.38 -11.16
N ALA A 146 27.45 6.51 -11.99
CA ALA A 146 28.10 5.92 -13.15
C ALA A 146 27.05 5.58 -14.20
N ASP A 147 27.40 5.67 -15.48
CA ASP A 147 26.53 5.24 -16.59
C ASP A 147 25.10 5.82 -16.56
N ARG A 148 24.98 7.11 -16.18
CA ARG A 148 23.70 7.83 -16.01
C ARG A 148 22.76 7.17 -14.98
N ARG A 149 23.33 6.51 -13.99
CA ARG A 149 22.63 5.88 -12.86
C ARG A 149 23.28 6.31 -11.56
N TYR A 150 22.45 6.63 -10.59
CA TYR A 150 22.89 6.73 -9.20
C TYR A 150 22.75 5.38 -8.55
N ARG A 151 23.84 4.87 -7.95
CA ARG A 151 23.80 3.71 -7.05
C ARG A 151 23.91 4.21 -5.62
N ILE A 152 22.86 3.98 -4.86
CA ILE A 152 22.68 4.43 -3.48
C ILE A 152 22.73 3.19 -2.61
N HIS A 153 23.74 3.09 -1.77
CA HIS A 153 23.87 2.00 -0.80
C HIS A 153 23.51 2.51 0.58
N ILE A 154 22.56 1.85 1.22
CA ILE A 154 21.98 2.22 2.50
C ILE A 154 22.18 1.07 3.46
N SER A 155 22.69 1.37 4.66
CA SER A 155 22.80 0.40 5.73
C SER A 155 22.30 0.99 7.03
N GLY A 156 21.81 0.14 7.91
CA GLY A 156 21.42 0.53 9.26
C GLY A 156 21.19 -0.69 10.14
N GLN A 157 20.56 -0.45 11.27
CA GLN A 157 20.24 -1.48 12.24
C GLN A 157 18.78 -1.37 12.66
N TYR A 158 18.16 -2.52 12.91
CA TYR A 158 16.89 -2.62 13.62
C TYR A 158 17.07 -3.42 14.91
N SER A 159 16.19 -3.17 15.88
CA SER A 159 16.09 -3.94 17.12
C SER A 159 14.66 -4.45 17.25
N ASP A 160 14.50 -5.76 17.40
CA ASP A 160 13.20 -6.43 17.63
C ASP A 160 12.84 -6.49 19.13
N SER A 161 13.76 -6.09 20.00
CA SER A 161 13.58 -6.08 21.45
C SER A 161 13.88 -4.70 22.04
N LEU A 162 13.03 -4.28 22.97
CA LEU A 162 13.26 -3.10 23.82
C LEU A 162 14.21 -3.42 24.99
N GLU A 163 14.49 -4.69 25.24
CA GLU A 163 15.17 -5.19 26.45
C GLU A 163 16.59 -5.70 26.16
N GLU A 164 16.83 -6.25 24.98
CA GLU A 164 18.15 -6.66 24.48
C GLU A 164 18.37 -6.04 23.09
N LEU A 165 19.44 -5.26 22.95
CA LEU A 165 19.90 -4.73 21.66
C LEU A 165 20.43 -5.90 20.80
N ILE A 166 19.52 -6.68 20.22
CA ILE A 166 19.87 -7.52 19.07
C ILE A 166 19.85 -6.58 17.87
N GLU A 167 20.99 -5.92 17.64
CA GLU A 167 21.20 -5.04 16.50
C GLU A 167 21.41 -5.90 15.26
N VAL A 168 20.36 -6.07 14.47
CA VAL A 168 20.43 -6.78 13.20
C VAL A 168 20.77 -5.78 12.11
N GLN A 169 21.87 -6.04 11.39
CA GLN A 169 22.29 -5.20 10.27
C GLN A 169 21.40 -5.46 9.06
N VAL A 170 20.94 -4.38 8.44
CA VAL A 170 20.17 -4.39 7.21
C VAL A 170 20.86 -3.54 6.17
N GLU A 171 20.84 -4.01 4.93
CA GLU A 171 21.45 -3.34 3.80
C GLU A 171 20.52 -3.36 2.59
N GLU A 172 20.46 -2.23 1.90
CA GLU A 172 19.73 -2.11 0.64
C GLU A 172 20.52 -1.25 -0.35
N THR A 173 20.55 -1.71 -1.59
CA THR A 173 21.07 -0.93 -2.71
C THR A 173 19.93 -0.53 -3.64
N VAL A 174 19.78 0.77 -3.84
CA VAL A 174 18.81 1.36 -4.77
C VAL A 174 19.55 1.94 -5.96
N THR A 175 19.14 1.58 -7.17
CA THR A 175 19.61 2.21 -8.40
C THR A 175 18.56 3.17 -8.94
N ILE A 176 18.93 4.41 -9.26
CA ILE A 176 18.05 5.45 -9.79
C ILE A 176 18.56 5.91 -11.16
N LEU A 177 17.67 6.04 -12.14
CA LEU A 177 17.97 6.64 -13.45
C LEU A 177 18.23 8.14 -13.28
N ALA A 178 19.41 8.64 -13.66
CA ALA A 178 19.81 10.02 -13.39
C ALA A 178 19.01 11.06 -14.18
N ASP A 179 18.50 10.70 -15.36
CA ASP A 179 17.73 11.59 -16.24
C ASP A 179 16.24 11.66 -15.86
N LYS A 180 15.67 10.56 -15.35
CA LYS A 180 14.25 10.45 -15.01
C LYS A 180 13.96 10.56 -13.51
N LEU A 181 14.97 10.35 -12.66
CA LEU A 181 14.84 10.26 -11.21
C LEU A 181 13.83 9.19 -10.78
N LEU A 182 13.87 8.04 -11.47
CA LEU A 182 13.05 6.87 -11.16
C LEU A 182 13.93 5.74 -10.65
N ILE A 183 13.42 5.00 -9.67
CA ILE A 183 14.03 3.79 -9.13
C ILE A 183 14.01 2.70 -10.20
N ASP A 184 15.18 2.27 -10.63
CA ASP A 184 15.35 1.24 -11.65
C ASP A 184 15.59 -0.15 -11.07
N GLN A 185 16.08 -0.21 -9.83
CA GLN A 185 16.36 -1.48 -9.17
C GLN A 185 16.44 -1.29 -7.65
N VAL A 186 15.98 -2.30 -6.91
CA VAL A 186 16.15 -2.42 -5.46
C VAL A 186 16.70 -3.81 -5.15
N GLU A 187 17.78 -3.85 -4.38
CA GLU A 187 18.45 -5.07 -3.93
C GLU A 187 18.56 -4.99 -2.39
N ALA A 188 17.68 -5.71 -1.69
CA ALA A 188 17.71 -5.78 -0.24
C ALA A 188 18.42 -7.07 0.21
N VAL A 189 19.31 -6.94 1.20
CA VAL A 189 19.93 -8.07 1.88
C VAL A 189 19.26 -8.20 3.24
N ARG A 190 18.56 -9.31 3.43
CA ARG A 190 17.98 -9.71 4.72
C ARG A 190 18.88 -10.77 5.36
N PRO A 191 19.19 -10.65 6.65
CA PRO A 191 19.91 -11.68 7.40
C PRO A 191 19.10 -12.96 7.61
#